data_AF-A0A496SQX0-F1
#
_entry.id   AF-A0A496SQX0-F1
#
_cell.length_a   1.000
_cell.length_b   1.000
_cell.length_c   1.000
_cell.angle_alpha   90.00
_cell.angle_beta   90.00
_cell.angle_gamma   90.00
#
_symmetry.space_group_name_H-M   'P 1'
#
loop_
_entity.id
_entity.type
_entity.pdbx_description
1 polymer ?
#
loop_
_entity_poly.entity_id
_entity_poly.type
_entity_poly.pdbx_seq_one_letter_code
_entity_poly.pdbx_strand_id
1 'polypeptide(L)' 'MDLREFIGQRRRVEISENIVAEIHHSLMRQYGWIPFEEFKKIPIPTVFNLLNEIKKEYKEIEKLNRKRRLKNV' A
#
# COMPACT_ATOMS: atom_id res chain seq x y z
N MET A 1 29.40 5.08 16.09
CA MET A 1 28.02 4.93 15.59
C MET A 1 27.53 3.59 16.05
N ASP A 2 26.71 3.59 17.11
CA ASP A 2 26.39 2.41 17.91
C ASP A 2 25.22 1.63 17.26
N LEU A 3 25.25 0.30 17.30
CA LEU A 3 24.13 -0.56 16.83
C LEU A 3 22.83 -0.20 17.55
N ARG A 4 22.92 0.34 18.76
CA ARG A 4 21.78 0.86 19.54
C ARG A 4 21.16 2.12 18.93
N GLU A 5 21.96 3.00 18.32
CA GLU A 5 21.45 4.17 17.59
C GLU A 5 20.78 3.76 16.27
N PHE A 6 21.29 2.71 15.60
CA PHE A 6 20.70 2.20 14.37
C PHE A 6 19.33 1.55 14.59
N ILE A 7 19.14 0.87 15.73
CA ILE A 7 17.85 0.28 16.11
C ILE A 7 16.87 1.36 16.60
N GLY A 8 17.35 2.43 17.25
CA GLY A 8 16.53 3.54 17.73
C GLY A 8 15.88 4.41 16.63
N GLN A 9 16.44 4.39 15.40
CA GLN A 9 15.89 5.13 14.25
C GLN A 9 14.95 4.32 13.36
N ARG A 10 14.80 3.00 13.59
CA ARG A 10 13.72 2.25 12.93
C ARG A 10 12.41 2.64 13.60
N ARG A 11 11.84 3.71 13.05
CA ARG A 11 10.42 4.02 12.94
C ARG A 11 9.61 3.03 13.75
N ARG A 12 9.07 3.51 14.87
CA ARG A 12 7.71 3.12 15.25
C ARG A 12 6.89 3.31 13.98
N VAL A 13 6.80 2.24 13.18
CA VAL A 13 5.65 2.04 12.34
C VAL A 13 4.58 1.94 13.41
N GLU A 14 3.94 3.07 13.69
CA GLU A 14 2.61 3.04 14.29
C GLU A 14 1.85 2.14 13.33
N ILE A 15 1.81 0.85 13.67
CA ILE A 15 0.89 -0.10 13.06
C ILE A 15 -0.42 0.57 13.41
N SER A 16 -1.00 1.30 12.45
CA SER A 16 -2.21 2.04 12.70
C SER A 16 -3.20 1.04 13.29
N GLU A 17 -3.92 1.44 14.34
CA GLU A 17 -4.81 0.54 15.07
C GLU A 17 -5.83 -0.15 14.14
N ASN A 18 -5.94 0.30 12.87
CA ASN A 18 -6.82 -0.21 11.85
C ASN A 18 -6.14 -0.56 10.50
N ILE A 19 -4.97 -1.22 10.51
CA ILE A 19 -4.28 -1.65 9.27
C ILE A 19 -5.20 -2.48 8.34
N VAL A 20 -6.12 -3.24 8.93
CA VAL A 20 -7.14 -4.03 8.23
C VAL A 20 -8.10 -3.13 7.45
N ALA A 21 -8.51 -2.00 8.03
CA ALA A 21 -9.38 -1.02 7.37
C ALA A 21 -8.65 -0.29 6.25
N GLU A 22 -7.36 0.05 6.44
CA GLU A 22 -6.56 0.68 5.38
C GLU A 22 -6.40 -0.22 4.16
N ILE A 23 -6.15 -1.51 4.40
CA ILE A 23 -6.08 -2.51 3.35
C ILE A 23 -7.43 -2.65 2.65
N HIS A 24 -8.51 -2.75 3.41
CA HIS A 24 -9.88 -2.86 2.90
C HIS A 24 -10.23 -1.66 2.00
N HIS A 25 -9.99 -0.43 2.46
CA HIS A 25 -10.19 0.78 1.67
C HIS A 25 -9.32 0.82 0.41
N SER A 26 -8.06 0.37 0.51
CA SER A 26 -7.15 0.33 -0.63
C SER A 26 -7.65 -0.61 -1.73
N LEU A 27 -8.16 -1.79 -1.35
CA LEU A 27 -8.78 -2.71 -2.29
C LEU A 27 -10.08 -2.14 -2.85
N MET A 28 -10.91 -1.52 -2.02
CA MET A 28 -12.17 -0.93 -2.48
C MET A 28 -11.98 0.16 -3.52
N ARG A 29 -10.90 0.95 -3.39
CA ARG A 29 -10.56 2.00 -4.36
C ARG A 29 -10.32 1.44 -5.76
N GLN A 30 -9.84 0.20 -5.88
CA GLN A 30 -9.44 -0.40 -7.14
C GLN A 30 -10.50 -1.37 -7.70
N TYR A 31 -11.15 -2.13 -6.82
CA TYR A 31 -12.09 -3.19 -7.23
C TYR A 31 -13.56 -2.87 -6.93
N GLY A 32 -13.85 -1.71 -6.32
CA GLY A 32 -15.19 -1.28 -5.96
C GLY A 32 -15.60 -1.71 -4.55
N TRP A 33 -16.89 -1.58 -4.21
CA TRP A 33 -17.37 -1.87 -2.87
C TRP A 33 -17.21 -3.37 -2.51
N ILE A 34 -16.48 -3.65 -1.43
CA ILE A 34 -16.31 -5.01 -0.89
C ILE A 34 -16.93 -5.03 0.51
N PRO A 35 -17.94 -5.86 0.78
CA PRO A 35 -18.46 -6.02 2.15
C PRO A 35 -17.36 -6.48 3.11
N PHE A 36 -17.34 -5.96 4.33
CA PHE A 36 -16.30 -6.28 5.31
C PHE A 36 -16.26 -7.79 5.66
N GLU A 37 -17.41 -8.44 5.73
CA GLU A 37 -17.51 -9.89 5.96
C GLU A 37 -16.91 -10.72 4.82
N GLU A 38 -17.06 -10.26 3.57
CA GLU A 38 -16.45 -10.92 2.41
C GLU A 38 -14.94 -10.69 2.37
N PHE A 39 -14.50 -9.47 2.70
CA PHE A 39 -13.08 -9.14 2.81
C PHE A 39 -12.35 -10.05 3.83
N LYS A 40 -12.96 -10.31 4.99
CA LYS A 40 -12.40 -11.21 6.01
C LYS A 40 -12.27 -12.67 5.55
N LYS A 41 -13.02 -13.09 4.54
CA LYS A 41 -12.92 -14.44 3.96
C LYS A 41 -11.77 -14.56 2.96
N ILE A 42 -11.22 -13.45 2.50
CA ILE A 42 -10.12 -13.46 1.53
C ILE A 42 -8.85 -13.97 2.23
N PRO A 43 -8.17 -14.99 1.68
CA PRO A 43 -6.91 -15.46 2.23
C PRO A 43 -5.87 -14.34 2.29
N ILE A 44 -5.15 -14.23 3.40
CA ILE A 44 -4.09 -13.23 3.60
C ILE A 44 -3.09 -13.21 2.44
N PRO A 45 -2.58 -14.35 1.90
CA PRO A 45 -1.67 -14.34 0.75
C PRO A 45 -2.27 -13.66 -0.48
N THR A 46 -3.57 -13.86 -0.73
CA THR A 46 -4.29 -13.23 -1.84
C THR A 46 -4.36 -11.72 -1.65
N VAL A 47 -4.69 -11.25 -0.44
CA VAL A 47 -4.69 -9.82 -0.10
C VAL A 47 -3.32 -9.19 -0.37
N PHE A 48 -2.24 -9.82 0.07
CA PHE A 48 -0.88 -9.34 -0.18
C PHE A 48 -0.54 -9.25 -1.68
N ASN A 49 -0.94 -10.27 -2.46
CA ASN A 49 -0.72 -10.25 -3.91
C ASN A 49 -1.49 -9.11 -4.59
N LEU A 50 -2.75 -8.90 -4.22
CA LEU A 50 -3.56 -7.79 -4.76
C LEU A 50 -2.93 -6.43 -4.43
N LEU A 51 -2.51 -6.20 -3.19
CA LEU A 51 -1.82 -4.98 -2.80
C LEU A 51 -0.51 -4.75 -3.58
N ASN A 52 0.22 -5.83 -3.89
CA ASN A 52 1.44 -5.74 -4.68
C ASN A 52 1.16 -5.33 -6.13
N GLU A 53 0.11 -5.85 -6.76
CA GLU A 53 -0.28 -5.45 -8.11
C GLU A 53 -0.71 -3.98 -8.15
N ILE A 54 -1.56 -3.56 -7.20
CA ILE A 54 -1.95 -2.14 -7.05
C ILE A 54 -0.71 -1.24 -6.92
N LYS A 55 0.28 -1.65 -6.12
CA LYS A 55 1.53 -0.90 -5.95
C LYS A 55 2.37 -0.83 -7.23
N LYS A 56 2.38 -1.89 -8.04
CA LYS A 56 3.08 -1.89 -9.34
C LYS A 56 2.42 -0.89 -10.29
N GLU A 57 1.10 -0.93 -10.42
CA GLU A 57 0.34 -0.02 -11.27
C GLU A 57 0.57 1.45 -10.90
N TYR A 58 0.49 1.78 -9.59
CA TYR A 58 0.77 3.15 -9.14
C TYR A 58 2.18 3.62 -9.51
N LYS A 59 3.20 2.75 -9.39
CA LYS A 59 4.57 3.08 -9.82
C LYS A 59 4.67 3.33 -11.31
N GLU A 60 3.93 2.61 -12.13
CA GLU A 60 3.94 2.82 -13.58
C GLU A 60 3.25 4.13 -13.95
N ILE A 61 2.10 4.43 -13.33
CA ILE A 61 1.40 5.70 -13.50
C ILE A 61 2.29 6.87 -13.06
N GLU A 62 2.97 6.76 -11.92
CA GLU A 62 3.89 7.78 -11.44
C GLU A 62 5.04 8.03 -12.43
N LYS A 63 5.65 6.96 -12.97
CA LYS A 63 6.69 7.06 -14.01
C LYS A 63 6.16 7.78 -15.27
N LEU A 64 4.94 7.45 -15.71
CA LEU A 64 4.32 8.08 -16.88
C LEU A 64 4.02 9.56 -16.62
N ASN A 65 3.46 9.90 -15.47
CA ASN A 65 3.18 11.28 -15.07
C ASN A 65 4.46 12.12 -14.95
N ARG A 66 5.54 11.55 -14.40
CA ARG A 66 6.85 12.21 -14.35
C ARG A 66 7.37 12.51 -15.77
N LYS A 67 7.27 11.55 -16.70
CA LYS A 67 7.65 11.76 -18.10
C LYS A 67 6.80 12.83 -18.79
N ARG A 68 5.50 12.92 -18.51
CA ARG A 68 4.62 13.97 -19.04
C ARG A 68 4.96 15.35 -18.49
N ARG A 69 5.24 15.47 -17.20
CA ARG A 69 5.66 16.74 -16.57
C ARG A 69 6.96 17.28 -17.16
N LEU A 70 7.92 16.40 -17.48
CA LEU A 70 9.19 16.78 -18.11
C LEU A 70 9.08 17.12 -19.60
N LYS A 71 7.97 16.78 -20.27
CA LYS A 71 7.72 17.14 -21.68
C LYS A 71 6.95 18.46 -21.84
N ASN A 72 6.30 18.94 -20.78
CA ASN A 72 5.49 20.15 -20.77
C ASN A 72 6.22 21.33 -20.07
N VAL A 73 7.51 21.17 -19.78
CA VAL A 73 8.47 22.20 -19.33
C VAL A 73 9.53 22.29 -20.41
#